data_AF-A0A348SYA7-F1
#
_entry.id   AF-A0A348SYA7-F1
#
_cell.length_a   1.000
_cell.length_b   1.000
_cell.length_c   1.000
_cell.angle_alpha   90.00
_cell.angle_beta   90.00
_cell.angle_gamma   90.00
#
_symmetry.space_group_name_H-M   'P 1'
#
loop_
_entity.id
_entity.type
_entity.pdbx_description
1 polymer ?
#
loop_
_entity_poly.entity_id
_entity_poly.type
_entity_poly.pdbx_seq_one_letter_code
_entity_poly.pdbx_strand_id
1 'polypeptide(L)'
;MLNIDEIMNGVVIDHITAGTGLSLYHLLELEKLSEASVALLQNVRSQKSGKKDIIKIEGDISGLNFDVLGYVDPQISLTFIENGHVTRKVRPDQPKRLVNVIKCTNPRCITSLETGCDHIFALTPSGRYRCVYCEQEFKVRP
;
A
#
# COMPACT_ATOMS: atom_id res chain seq x y z
N MET A 1 15.34 -17.12 14.50
CA MET A 1 14.97 -15.80 13.93
C MET A 1 15.15 -15.91 12.43
N LEU A 2 14.18 -15.46 11.63
CA LEU A 2 14.38 -15.36 10.18
C LEU A 2 15.33 -14.19 9.94
N ASN A 3 16.49 -14.46 9.35
CA ASN A 3 17.47 -13.45 8.99
C ASN A 3 17.41 -13.25 7.48
N ILE A 4 17.31 -11.98 7.09
CA ILE A 4 17.41 -11.52 5.70
C ILE A 4 18.36 -10.35 5.73
N ASP A 5 19.21 -10.28 4.72
CA ASP A 5 20.24 -9.26 4.59
C ASP A 5 19.69 -7.83 4.74
N GLU A 6 20.56 -6.97 5.22
CA GLU A 6 20.31 -5.54 5.22
C GLU A 6 20.35 -5.02 3.79
N ILE A 7 19.49 -4.05 3.47
CA ILE A 7 19.48 -3.43 2.13
C ILE A 7 20.38 -2.20 2.14
N MET A 8 21.07 -1.95 1.04
CA MET A 8 21.97 -0.80 0.91
C MET A 8 21.21 0.46 0.48
N ASN A 9 20.34 0.36 -0.52
CA ASN A 9 19.56 1.49 -1.03
C ASN A 9 18.15 1.05 -1.41
N GLY A 10 17.13 1.67 -0.82
CA GLY A 10 15.73 1.36 -1.13
C GLY A 10 14.77 1.67 0.02
N VAL A 11 13.75 0.83 0.18
CA VAL A 11 12.68 1.06 1.17
C VAL A 11 12.27 -0.24 1.88
N VAL A 12 11.98 -0.12 3.16
CA VAL A 12 11.33 -1.16 3.97
C VAL A 12 9.92 -0.71 4.31
N ILE A 13 8.94 -1.48 3.86
CA ILE A 13 7.54 -1.37 4.24
C ILE A 13 7.32 -2.33 5.42
N ASP A 14 7.19 -1.76 6.61
CA ASP A 14 7.07 -2.50 7.86
C ASP A 14 5.69 -2.27 8.51
N HIS A 15 5.32 -3.14 9.45
CA HIS A 15 4.05 -3.13 10.17
C HIS A 15 2.84 -3.32 9.26
N ILE A 16 3.00 -4.10 8.19
CA ILE A 16 1.89 -4.55 7.36
C ILE A 16 1.08 -5.57 8.18
N THR A 17 -0.25 -5.48 8.13
CA THR A 17 -1.17 -6.41 8.77
C THR A 17 -0.86 -7.84 8.33
N ALA A 18 -0.72 -8.74 9.30
CA ALA A 18 -0.27 -10.10 9.04
C ALA A 18 -1.16 -10.81 8.00
N GLY A 19 -0.55 -11.41 7.00
CA GLY A 19 -1.24 -12.13 5.92
C GLY A 19 -1.68 -11.25 4.74
N THR A 20 -1.51 -9.92 4.79
CA THR A 20 -1.91 -9.00 3.71
C THR A 20 -0.76 -8.57 2.80
N GLY A 21 0.49 -8.90 3.14
CA GLY A 21 1.68 -8.43 2.43
C GLY A 21 1.72 -8.83 0.96
N LEU A 22 1.22 -10.01 0.59
CA LEU A 22 1.15 -10.43 -0.82
C LEU A 22 0.15 -9.59 -1.64
N SER A 23 -0.98 -9.18 -1.03
CA SER A 23 -1.91 -8.28 -1.70
C SER A 23 -1.30 -6.91 -1.92
N LEU A 24 -0.51 -6.43 -0.94
CA LEU A 24 0.21 -5.17 -1.05
C LEU A 24 1.30 -5.21 -2.13
N TYR A 25 2.01 -6.34 -2.23
CA TYR A 25 3.02 -6.57 -3.27
C TYR A 25 2.43 -6.38 -4.68
N HIS A 26 1.27 -6.99 -4.95
CA HIS A 26 0.59 -6.85 -6.24
C HIS A 26 -0.02 -5.46 -6.44
N LEU A 27 -0.56 -4.84 -5.39
CA LEU A 27 -1.12 -3.50 -5.48
C LEU A 27 -0.07 -2.46 -5.89
N LEU A 28 1.15 -2.60 -5.38
CA LEU A 28 2.29 -1.76 -5.73
C LEU A 28 2.98 -2.22 -7.02
N GLU A 29 2.47 -3.27 -7.66
CA GLU A 29 3.02 -3.87 -8.89
C GLU A 29 4.51 -4.21 -8.78
N LEU A 30 4.94 -4.69 -7.59
CA LEU A 30 6.36 -4.91 -7.31
C LEU A 30 6.99 -6.00 -8.20
N GLU A 31 6.18 -6.89 -8.78
CA GLU A 31 6.63 -7.85 -9.79
C GLU A 31 7.12 -7.21 -11.09
N LYS A 32 6.77 -5.95 -11.35
CA LYS A 32 7.18 -5.22 -12.57
C LYS A 32 8.54 -4.54 -12.43
N LEU A 33 9.11 -4.49 -11.23
CA LEU A 33 10.43 -3.90 -10.99
C LEU A 33 11.52 -4.87 -11.44
N SER A 34 11.99 -4.74 -12.69
CA SER A 34 13.01 -5.64 -13.23
C SER A 34 14.40 -5.46 -12.61
N GLU A 35 14.70 -4.23 -12.14
CA GLU A 35 16.01 -3.86 -11.60
C GLU A 35 16.05 -3.80 -10.07
N ALA A 36 14.97 -4.20 -9.38
CA ALA A 36 14.90 -4.18 -7.92
C ALA A 36 14.79 -5.60 -7.34
N SER A 37 15.45 -5.81 -6.21
CA SER A 37 15.28 -7.02 -5.41
C SER A 37 14.18 -6.80 -4.37
N VAL A 38 13.21 -7.71 -4.32
CA VAL A 38 12.07 -7.61 -3.39
C VAL A 38 12.00 -8.85 -2.51
N ALA A 39 11.95 -8.64 -1.20
CA ALA A 39 11.75 -9.69 -0.21
C ALA A 39 10.46 -9.44 0.57
N LEU A 40 9.51 -10.38 0.48
CA LEU A 40 8.29 -10.41 1.28
C LEU A 40 8.46 -11.40 2.43
N LEU A 41 8.30 -10.92 3.67
CA LEU A 41 8.23 -11.75 4.86
C LEU A 41 6.80 -11.71 5.40
N GLN A 42 6.19 -12.88 5.56
CA GLN A 42 4.82 -12.98 6.06
C GLN A 42 4.74 -13.61 7.44
N ASN A 43 3.78 -13.16 8.24
CA ASN A 43 3.46 -13.69 9.56
C ASN A 43 4.66 -13.73 10.53
N VAL A 44 5.63 -12.82 10.36
CA VAL A 44 6.79 -12.74 11.23
C VAL A 44 6.40 -12.18 12.60
N ARG A 45 7.10 -12.63 13.64
CA ARG A 45 6.82 -12.24 15.02
C ARG A 45 7.01 -10.72 15.18
N SER A 46 6.01 -10.07 15.76
CA SER A 46 6.02 -8.64 16.07
C SER A 46 5.79 -8.45 17.56
N GLN A 47 6.61 -7.62 18.22
CA GLN A 47 6.40 -7.28 19.63
C GLN A 47 5.15 -6.41 19.83
N LYS A 48 4.80 -5.57 18.84
CA LYS A 48 3.67 -4.63 18.95
C LYS A 48 2.33 -5.23 18.57
N SER A 49 2.32 -6.08 17.53
CA SER A 49 1.09 -6.58 16.89
C SER A 49 0.94 -8.10 16.97
N GLY A 50 1.84 -8.80 17.67
CA GLY A 50 1.92 -10.27 17.71
C GLY A 50 2.54 -10.85 16.44
N LYS A 51 1.94 -10.56 15.28
CA LYS A 51 2.47 -10.87 13.94
C LYS A 51 2.37 -9.66 13.01
N LYS A 52 3.21 -9.63 11.99
CA LYS A 52 3.16 -8.65 10.89
C LYS A 52 3.73 -9.24 9.61
N ASP A 53 3.48 -8.58 8.49
CA ASP A 53 4.20 -8.78 7.25
C ASP A 53 5.20 -7.61 7.06
N ILE A 54 6.25 -7.85 6.27
CA ILE A 54 7.30 -6.87 5.93
C ILE A 54 7.63 -7.05 4.45
N ILE A 55 7.77 -5.94 3.71
CA ILE A 55 8.35 -5.95 2.37
C ILE A 55 9.64 -5.12 2.40
N LYS A 56 10.75 -5.70 1.95
CA LYS A 56 11.99 -4.97 1.67
C LYS A 56 12.17 -4.85 0.17
N ILE A 57 12.53 -3.67 -0.30
CA ILE A 57 12.80 -3.36 -1.72
C ILE A 57 14.18 -2.73 -1.78
N GLU A 58 15.09 -3.34 -2.52
CA GLU A 58 16.45 -2.84 -2.77
C GLU A 58 16.62 -2.53 -4.26
N GLY A 59 17.08 -1.31 -4.57
CA GLY A 59 17.20 -0.81 -5.95
C GLY A 59 16.49 0.52 -6.17
N ASP A 60 16.19 0.83 -7.43
CA ASP A 60 15.47 2.06 -7.80
C ASP A 60 14.00 1.99 -7.39
N ILE A 61 13.59 2.93 -6.54
CA ILE A 61 12.23 3.07 -6.02
C ILE A 61 11.51 4.30 -6.58
N SER A 62 12.12 5.02 -7.53
CA SER A 62 11.58 6.28 -8.08
C SER A 62 10.23 6.10 -8.79
N GLY A 63 9.98 4.92 -9.36
CA GLY A 63 8.72 4.56 -10.01
C GLY A 63 7.61 4.13 -9.04
N LEU A 64 7.88 3.98 -7.75
CA LEU A 64 6.90 3.50 -6.78
C LEU A 64 6.09 4.64 -6.18
N ASN A 65 4.76 4.45 -6.16
CA ASN A 65 3.84 5.33 -5.45
C ASN A 65 3.35 4.66 -4.17
N PHE A 66 3.68 5.26 -3.03
CA PHE A 66 3.31 4.77 -1.71
C PHE A 66 2.07 5.45 -1.10
N ASP A 67 1.47 6.43 -1.78
CA ASP A 67 0.36 7.23 -1.25
C ASP A 67 -0.87 6.37 -0.92
N VAL A 68 -1.06 5.29 -1.68
CA VAL A 68 -2.17 4.35 -1.47
C VAL A 68 -2.06 3.57 -0.16
N LEU A 69 -0.86 3.45 0.41
CA LEU A 69 -0.63 2.60 1.57
C LEU A 69 -1.37 3.06 2.82
N GLY A 70 -1.55 4.37 3.00
CA GLY A 70 -2.29 4.92 4.14
C GLY A 70 -3.79 4.61 4.09
N TYR A 71 -4.31 4.26 2.91
CA TYR A 71 -5.66 3.73 2.76
C TYR A 71 -5.72 2.23 3.08
N VAL A 72 -4.75 1.46 2.58
CA VAL A 72 -4.76 -0.01 2.65
C VAL A 72 -4.57 -0.49 4.09
N ASP A 73 -3.58 0.06 4.78
CA ASP A 73 -3.29 -0.30 6.15
C ASP A 73 -2.67 0.88 6.91
N PRO A 74 -3.41 1.49 7.86
CA PRO A 74 -2.94 2.65 8.60
C PRO A 74 -1.79 2.33 9.57
N GLN A 75 -1.45 1.05 9.79
CA GLN A 75 -0.32 0.65 10.63
C GLN A 75 1.02 0.68 9.88
N ILE A 76 0.99 0.71 8.54
CA ILE A 76 2.20 0.68 7.71
C ILE A 76 3.14 1.83 8.06
N SER A 77 4.43 1.51 8.08
CA SER A 77 5.52 2.48 8.14
C SER A 77 6.51 2.23 7.02
N LEU A 78 6.98 3.30 6.40
CA LEU A 78 8.04 3.28 5.40
C LEU A 78 9.35 3.71 6.06
N THR A 79 10.40 2.93 5.85
CA THR A 79 11.77 3.29 6.23
C THR A 79 12.62 3.33 4.97
N PHE A 80 13.08 4.52 4.60
CA PHE A 80 13.98 4.74 3.46
C PHE A 80 15.42 4.54 3.93
N ILE A 81 16.18 3.82 3.10
CA ILE A 81 17.56 3.44 3.40
C ILE A 81 18.44 3.91 2.24
N GLU A 82 19.54 4.59 2.56
CA GLU A 82 20.59 4.97 1.62
C GLU A 82 21.95 4.63 2.23
N ASN A 83 22.81 3.99 1.45
CA ASN A 83 24.13 3.49 1.88
C ASN A 83 24.09 2.69 3.20
N GLY A 84 23.07 1.85 3.38
CA GLY A 84 22.87 1.02 4.57
C GLY A 84 22.36 1.78 5.81
N HIS A 85 22.09 3.08 5.68
CA HIS A 85 21.63 3.93 6.78
C HIS A 85 20.21 4.40 6.57
N VAL A 86 19.44 4.47 7.66
CA VAL A 86 18.09 5.04 7.64
C VAL A 86 18.19 6.54 7.41
N THR A 87 17.64 7.00 6.29
CA THR A 87 17.57 8.43 5.97
C THR A 87 16.24 9.05 6.39
N ARG A 88 15.14 8.29 6.29
CA ARG A 88 13.80 8.79 6.59
C ARG A 88 12.86 7.69 7.04
N LYS A 89 11.98 8.01 8.00
CA LYS A 89 10.82 7.18 8.36
C LYS A 89 9.54 7.97 8.15
N VAL A 90 8.56 7.37 7.49
CA VAL A 90 7.27 8.01 7.15
C VAL A 90 6.14 7.05 7.49
N ARG A 91 5.03 7.59 8.01
CA ARG A 91 3.74 6.90 7.98
C ARG A 91 2.91 7.51 6.85
N PRO A 92 2.44 6.72 5.89
CA PRO A 92 1.61 7.24 4.81
C PRO A 92 0.30 7.81 5.37
N ASP A 93 -0.04 9.03 4.99
CA ASP A 93 -1.34 9.62 5.27
C ASP A 93 -2.43 9.01 4.36
N GLN A 94 -3.70 9.21 4.70
CA GLN A 94 -4.77 8.85 3.79
C GLN A 94 -4.71 9.70 2.50
N PRO A 95 -4.66 9.08 1.31
CA PRO A 95 -4.60 9.82 0.06
C PRO A 95 -5.90 10.58 -0.20
N LYS A 96 -5.80 11.78 -0.75
CA LYS A 96 -7.00 12.59 -1.10
C LYS A 96 -7.84 11.96 -2.21
N ARG A 97 -7.23 11.09 -3.03
CA ARG A 97 -7.85 10.46 -4.19
C ARG A 97 -7.31 9.05 -4.36
N LEU A 98 -8.20 8.11 -4.66
CA LEU A 98 -7.88 6.73 -5.04
C LEU A 98 -8.29 6.52 -6.49
N VAL A 99 -7.43 5.87 -7.28
CA VAL A 99 -7.71 5.49 -8.67
C VAL A 99 -7.42 4.01 -8.81
N ASN A 100 -8.45 3.22 -9.13
CA ASN A 100 -8.39 1.76 -9.31
C ASN A 100 -7.89 0.94 -8.11
N VAL A 101 -7.79 1.56 -6.92
CA VAL A 101 -7.43 0.90 -5.66
C VAL A 101 -8.61 0.09 -5.10
N ILE A 102 -9.81 0.62 -5.26
CA ILE A 102 -11.06 -0.03 -4.88
C ILE A 102 -12.07 0.09 -6.01
N LYS A 103 -13.06 -0.80 -6.02
CA LYS A 103 -14.12 -0.81 -7.03
C LYS A 103 -15.42 -0.27 -6.45
N CYS A 104 -16.13 0.52 -7.25
CA CYS A 104 -17.46 1.00 -6.89
C CYS A 104 -18.44 -0.18 -6.93
N THR A 105 -19.13 -0.43 -5.82
CA THR A 105 -20.10 -1.53 -5.71
C THR A 105 -21.55 -1.09 -5.96
N ASN A 106 -21.78 0.19 -6.28
CA ASN A 106 -23.10 0.65 -6.71
C ASN A 106 -23.41 0.12 -8.11
N PRO A 107 -24.38 -0.80 -8.29
CA PRO A 107 -24.66 -1.43 -9.58
C PRO A 107 -25.20 -0.44 -10.63
N ARG A 108 -25.61 0.77 -10.24
CA ARG A 108 -26.08 1.83 -11.14
C ARG A 108 -25.01 2.87 -11.46
N CYS A 109 -23.78 2.70 -10.95
CA CYS A 109 -22.69 3.61 -11.26
C CYS A 109 -22.17 3.40 -12.68
N ILE A 110 -21.74 4.47 -13.35
CA ILE A 110 -21.14 4.38 -14.70
C ILE A 110 -19.97 3.39 -14.74
N THR A 111 -19.16 3.32 -13.69
CA THR A 111 -18.02 2.37 -13.59
C THR A 111 -18.44 0.90 -13.48
N SER A 112 -19.72 0.63 -13.22
CA SER A 112 -20.27 -0.73 -13.16
C SER A 112 -21.04 -1.08 -14.43
N LEU A 113 -21.44 -0.08 -15.23
CA LEU A 113 -22.20 -0.23 -16.47
C LEU A 113 -21.29 -0.25 -17.70
N GLU A 114 -20.23 0.56 -17.69
CA GLU A 114 -19.31 0.74 -18.81
C GLU A 114 -17.94 0.14 -18.51
N THR A 115 -17.30 -0.42 -19.54
CA THR A 115 -15.92 -0.91 -19.46
C THR A 115 -14.92 0.23 -19.68
N GLY A 116 -13.74 0.12 -19.06
CA GLY A 116 -12.67 1.11 -19.24
C GLY A 116 -12.83 2.39 -18.42
N CYS A 117 -13.88 2.53 -17.61
CA CYS A 117 -13.96 3.61 -16.64
C CYS A 117 -13.09 3.32 -15.41
N ASP A 118 -12.17 4.23 -15.10
CA ASP A 118 -11.41 4.18 -13.85
C ASP A 118 -12.35 4.28 -12.65
N HIS A 119 -12.11 3.47 -11.63
CA HIS A 119 -12.79 3.57 -10.35
C HIS A 119 -12.10 4.63 -9.49
N ILE A 120 -12.73 5.80 -9.37
CA ILE A 120 -12.13 6.96 -8.72
C ILE A 120 -12.93 7.35 -7.48
N PHE A 121 -12.21 7.55 -6.37
CA PHE A 121 -12.78 7.98 -5.10
C PHE A 121 -12.04 9.17 -4.52
N ALA A 122 -12.76 10.07 -3.88
CA ALA A 122 -12.21 11.22 -3.16
C ALA A 122 -12.41 11.06 -1.65
N LEU A 123 -11.39 11.43 -0.88
CA LEU A 123 -11.47 11.50 0.57
C LEU A 123 -12.38 12.68 0.98
N THR A 124 -13.36 12.40 1.82
CA THR A 124 -14.28 13.40 2.37
C THR A 124 -13.75 13.95 3.69
N PRO A 125 -14.23 15.12 4.15
CA PRO A 125 -13.92 15.64 5.48
C PRO A 125 -14.29 14.69 6.63
N SER A 126 -15.20 13.72 6.38
CA SER A 126 -15.58 12.70 7.36
C SER A 126 -14.58 11.54 7.48
N GLY A 127 -13.47 11.56 6.73
CA GLY A 127 -12.47 10.48 6.69
C GLY A 127 -12.92 9.25 5.87
N ARG A 128 -14.00 9.38 5.10
CA ARG A 128 -14.55 8.32 4.25
C ARG A 128 -14.33 8.62 2.78
N TYR A 129 -14.26 7.59 1.97
CA TYR A 129 -14.13 7.72 0.52
C TYR A 129 -15.49 7.74 -0.16
N ARG A 130 -15.62 8.64 -1.13
CA ARG A 130 -16.81 8.82 -1.94
C ARG A 130 -16.48 8.62 -3.41
N CYS A 131 -17.27 7.81 -4.11
CA CYS A 131 -17.12 7.64 -5.57
C CYS A 131 -17.38 8.98 -6.26
N VAL A 132 -16.52 9.37 -7.20
CA VAL A 132 -16.67 10.67 -7.89
C VAL A 132 -17.81 10.69 -8.90
N TYR A 133 -18.35 9.52 -9.28
CA TYR A 133 -19.41 9.42 -10.29
C TYR A 133 -20.80 9.32 -9.66
N CYS A 134 -21.00 8.38 -8.73
CA CYS A 134 -22.31 8.14 -8.12
C CYS A 134 -22.48 8.80 -6.75
N GLU A 135 -21.44 9.48 -6.26
CA GLU A 135 -21.39 10.18 -4.97
C GLU A 135 -21.67 9.32 -3.73
N GLN A 136 -21.75 8.01 -3.89
CA GLN A 136 -21.95 7.10 -2.77
C GLN A 136 -20.69 7.01 -1.93
N GLU A 137 -20.85 7.11 -0.61
CA GLU A 137 -19.78 6.84 0.35
C GLU A 137 -19.64 5.34 0.59
N PHE A 138 -18.40 4.89 0.68
CA PHE A 138 -18.07 3.49 0.92
C PHE A 138 -17.47 3.35 2.31
N LYS A 139 -18.03 2.45 3.12
CA LYS A 139 -17.34 1.98 4.32
C LYS A 139 -16.20 1.07 3.88
N VAL A 140 -14.99 1.54 4.11
CA VAL A 140 -13.78 0.71 4.06
C VAL A 140 -14.00 -0.39 5.09
N ARG A 141 -14.24 -1.63 4.65
CA ARG A 141 -14.12 -2.76 5.58
C ARG A 141 -12.61 -2.98 5.78
N PRO A 142 -12.13 -2.96 7.03
CA PRO A 142 -10.76 -3.40 7.32
C PRO A 142 -10.58 -4.87 6.91
#